data_AF-A0AAP3APN4-F1
#
_entry.id   AF-A0AAP3APN4-F1
#
_cell.length_a   1.000
_cell.length_b   1.000
_cell.length_c   1.000
_cell.angle_alpha   90.00
_cell.angle_beta   90.00
_cell.angle_gamma   90.00
#
_symmetry.space_group_name_H-M   'P 1'
#
loop_
_entity.id
_entity.type
_entity.pdbx_description
1 polymer ?
#
loop_
_entity_poly.entity_id
_entity_poly.type
_entity_poly.pdbx_seq_one_letter_code
_entity_poly.pdbx_strand_id
1 'polypeptide(L)'
;MEKPLPPNVYTLKHKFFWGAFLNIARHNAFITICHINEQLGLKIPSNDDKIADVVCGTWNNILNNDHDLLKKSQLTELILKHFPFLAAMCYHPPKKEGKKKGSQKEQQKEKENEAQSQAEALNPSELIKALETLVNQLHNLRNYYSHYKHKKPDAEKDIFKHLYKAFDASLRMVKEDYKAHFTVNLTRDFAHLNRKGKNKQDNPKFDRYRFEKDGFFTESGLLFFTNLFLDKRDAYWMLKKVSGFKASHKQSEKMTTEVFCRSRILLPKLRLESRYDHNQMLLDMLSELSRCPKLLYEKLSEENKKHFQVEADGFLDEIEEEQNPFKDALIRHQDRFPYFALRYLDLNESFKS
;
A
#
# COMPACT_ATOMS: atom_id res chain seq x y z
N MET A 1 27.92 -31.98 -16.25
CA MET A 1 26.46 -31.94 -16.41
C MET A 1 25.91 -30.96 -15.39
N GLU A 2 25.58 -29.75 -15.84
CA GLU A 2 24.93 -28.74 -15.00
C GLU A 2 23.54 -29.26 -14.62
N LYS A 3 23.22 -29.25 -13.32
CA LYS A 3 21.88 -29.58 -12.86
C LYS A 3 20.89 -28.56 -13.44
N PRO A 4 19.75 -28.98 -14.00
CA PRO A 4 18.74 -28.04 -14.49
C PRO A 4 18.23 -27.18 -13.34
N LEU A 5 18.18 -25.86 -13.56
CA LEU A 5 17.60 -24.90 -12.62
C LEU A 5 16.13 -25.29 -12.32
N PRO A 6 15.69 -25.28 -11.06
CA PRO A 6 14.28 -25.50 -10.74
C PRO A 6 13.41 -24.37 -11.36
N PRO A 7 12.13 -24.62 -11.66
CA PRO A 7 11.34 -23.76 -12.54
C PRO A 7 11.07 -22.39 -11.89
N ASN A 8 11.51 -21.33 -12.58
CA ASN A 8 11.09 -19.93 -12.42
C ASN A 8 11.19 -19.36 -10.99
N VAL A 9 12.33 -19.50 -10.32
CA VAL A 9 12.62 -18.80 -9.07
C VAL A 9 13.77 -17.81 -9.29
N TYR A 10 13.47 -16.52 -9.11
CA TYR A 10 14.48 -15.47 -9.23
C TYR A 10 15.15 -15.19 -7.89
N THR A 11 16.42 -14.84 -7.99
CA THR A 11 17.31 -14.45 -6.87
C THR A 11 17.90 -13.06 -7.15
N LEU A 12 18.60 -12.46 -6.20
CA LEU A 12 19.24 -11.14 -6.40
C LEU A 12 20.24 -11.10 -7.58
N LYS A 13 20.74 -12.24 -8.05
CA LYS A 13 21.65 -12.33 -9.21
C LYS A 13 20.94 -12.08 -10.54
N HIS A 14 19.63 -12.31 -10.61
CA HIS A 14 18.83 -12.20 -11.82
C HIS A 14 18.45 -10.73 -12.07
N LYS A 15 19.44 -9.94 -12.51
CA LYS A 15 19.30 -8.48 -12.58
C LYS A 15 18.16 -8.01 -13.49
N PHE A 16 17.91 -8.73 -14.59
CA PHE A 16 16.82 -8.44 -15.52
C PHE A 16 15.45 -8.48 -14.85
N PHE A 17 15.22 -9.42 -13.93
CA PHE A 17 13.95 -9.54 -13.21
C PHE A 17 13.73 -8.32 -12.33
N TRP A 18 14.67 -8.01 -11.43
CA TRP A 18 14.57 -6.86 -10.54
C TRP A 18 14.56 -5.53 -11.30
N GLY A 19 15.36 -5.41 -12.35
CA GLY A 19 15.42 -4.23 -13.22
C GLY A 19 14.07 -3.94 -13.87
N ALA A 20 13.34 -4.96 -14.33
CA ALA A 20 12.01 -4.77 -14.91
C ALA A 20 11.02 -4.15 -13.90
N PHE A 21 10.90 -4.74 -12.70
CA PHE A 21 9.97 -4.20 -11.69
C PHE A 21 10.40 -2.88 -11.09
N LEU A 22 11.71 -2.64 -10.92
CA LEU A 22 12.20 -1.35 -10.45
C LEU A 22 11.97 -0.25 -11.49
N ASN A 23 11.97 -0.58 -12.78
CA ASN A 23 11.53 0.34 -13.83
C ASN A 23 10.03 0.63 -13.73
N ILE A 24 9.17 -0.39 -13.58
CA ILE A 24 7.72 -0.21 -13.38
C ILE A 24 7.45 0.63 -12.13
N ALA A 25 8.10 0.31 -11.00
CA ALA A 25 8.02 1.06 -9.76
C ALA A 25 8.41 2.53 -9.93
N ARG A 26 9.50 2.81 -10.66
CA ARG A 26 9.93 4.18 -10.97
C ARG A 26 8.89 4.92 -11.81
N HIS A 27 8.32 4.25 -12.81
CA HIS A 27 7.30 4.82 -13.67
C HIS A 27 5.99 5.11 -12.93
N ASN A 28 5.56 4.20 -12.05
CA ASN A 28 4.41 4.40 -11.17
C ASN A 28 4.59 5.59 -10.22
N ALA A 29 5.79 5.76 -9.66
CA ALA A 29 6.13 6.94 -8.87
C ALA A 29 6.11 8.21 -9.73
N PHE A 30 6.64 8.16 -10.95
CA PHE A 30 6.63 9.27 -11.90
C PHE A 30 5.21 9.72 -12.26
N ILE A 31 4.31 8.81 -12.67
CA ILE A 31 2.91 9.13 -13.00
C ILE A 31 2.23 9.80 -11.81
N THR A 32 2.43 9.25 -10.62
CA THR A 32 1.86 9.79 -9.38
C THR A 32 2.38 11.20 -9.09
N ILE A 33 3.68 11.44 -9.23
CA ILE A 33 4.29 12.76 -9.03
C ILE A 33 3.78 13.76 -10.07
N CYS A 34 3.65 13.36 -11.33
CA CYS A 34 3.08 14.21 -12.39
C CYS A 34 1.67 14.65 -12.04
N HIS A 35 0.81 13.70 -11.63
CA HIS A 35 -0.56 13.98 -11.21
C HIS A 35 -0.65 14.96 -10.03
N ILE A 36 0.21 14.78 -9.01
CA ILE A 36 0.26 15.68 -7.85
C ILE A 36 0.71 17.07 -8.30
N ASN A 37 1.73 17.17 -9.15
CA ASN A 37 2.20 18.45 -9.67
C ASN A 37 1.14 19.16 -10.51
N GLU A 38 0.42 18.45 -11.37
CA GLU A 38 -0.70 18.98 -12.15
C GLU A 38 -1.79 19.57 -11.25
N GLN A 39 -2.18 18.86 -10.19
CA GLN A 39 -3.19 19.35 -9.24
C GLN A 39 -2.76 20.60 -8.47
N LEU A 40 -1.45 20.78 -8.26
CA LEU A 40 -0.88 21.93 -7.55
C LEU A 40 -0.42 23.05 -8.50
N GLY A 41 -0.61 22.89 -9.81
CA GLY A 41 -0.13 23.85 -10.82
C GLY A 41 1.41 23.97 -10.87
N LEU A 42 2.12 22.90 -10.52
CA LEU A 42 3.58 22.83 -10.52
C LEU A 42 4.11 22.29 -11.86
N LYS A 43 5.40 22.54 -12.12
CA LYS A 43 6.06 22.01 -13.31
C LYS A 43 6.14 20.48 -13.24
N ILE A 44 5.70 19.84 -14.32
CA ILE A 44 5.76 18.39 -14.46
C ILE A 44 7.21 17.97 -14.80
N PRO A 45 7.75 16.92 -14.17
CA PRO A 45 9.05 16.38 -14.55
C PRO A 45 9.05 15.88 -15.99
N SER A 46 10.14 16.11 -16.74
CA SER A 46 10.21 15.73 -18.15
C SER A 46 10.32 14.21 -18.38
N ASN A 47 10.82 13.47 -17.39
CA ASN A 47 10.94 12.01 -17.43
C ASN A 47 11.08 11.43 -16.01
N ASP A 48 11.00 10.10 -15.94
CA ASP A 48 11.10 9.29 -14.72
C ASP A 48 12.43 9.43 -13.97
N ASP A 49 13.48 9.97 -14.60
CA ASP A 49 14.78 10.17 -13.93
C ASP A 49 14.78 11.42 -13.05
N LYS A 50 13.82 12.32 -13.27
CA LYS A 50 13.67 13.61 -12.56
C LYS A 50 12.77 13.55 -11.33
N ILE A 51 12.26 12.37 -10.95
CA ILE A 51 11.40 12.23 -9.78
C ILE A 51 12.11 12.64 -8.47
N ALA A 52 13.39 12.31 -8.32
CA ALA A 52 14.17 12.67 -7.13
C ALA A 52 14.36 14.18 -7.04
N ASP A 53 14.66 14.85 -8.15
CA ASP A 53 14.83 16.31 -8.21
C ASP A 53 13.54 17.05 -7.76
N VAL A 54 12.36 16.53 -8.14
CA VAL A 54 11.07 17.11 -7.73
C VAL A 54 10.85 16.94 -6.23
N VAL A 55 11.04 15.72 -5.71
CA VAL A 55 10.80 15.42 -4.29
C VAL A 55 11.81 16.15 -3.39
N CYS A 56 13.11 16.02 -3.69
CA CYS A 56 14.19 16.62 -2.90
C CYS A 56 14.31 18.14 -3.05
N GLY A 57 13.86 18.69 -4.18
CA GLY A 57 13.93 20.11 -4.49
C GLY A 57 12.58 20.80 -4.32
N THR A 58 11.71 20.67 -5.32
CA THR A 58 10.46 21.44 -5.42
C THR A 58 9.53 21.19 -4.22
N TRP A 59 9.25 19.94 -3.88
CA TRP A 59 8.34 19.60 -2.79
C TRP A 59 8.95 19.93 -1.42
N ASN A 60 10.21 19.60 -1.20
CA ASN A 60 10.92 19.95 0.03
C ASN A 60 10.92 21.47 0.29
N ASN A 61 11.13 22.27 -0.75
CA ASN A 61 11.04 23.73 -0.66
C ASN A 61 9.62 24.20 -0.30
N ILE A 62 8.57 23.60 -0.87
CA ILE A 62 7.17 23.95 -0.53
C ILE A 62 6.87 23.60 0.93
N LEU A 63 7.29 22.43 1.40
CA LEU A 63 6.95 21.94 2.74
C LEU A 63 7.72 22.65 3.86
N ASN A 64 8.93 23.12 3.57
CA ASN A 64 9.74 23.91 4.51
C ASN A 64 9.50 25.43 4.39
N ASN A 65 8.72 25.89 3.41
CA ASN A 65 8.37 27.30 3.28
C ASN A 65 7.06 27.60 4.04
N ASP A 66 7.10 28.59 4.94
CA ASP A 66 5.95 28.97 5.76
C ASP A 66 5.05 30.04 5.10
N HIS A 67 5.41 30.54 3.91
CA HIS A 67 4.64 31.57 3.22
C HIS A 67 3.38 31.05 2.50
N ASP A 68 3.31 29.77 2.11
CA ASP A 68 2.17 29.18 1.39
C ASP A 68 1.63 27.94 2.12
N LEU A 69 0.94 28.21 3.23
CA LEU A 69 0.33 27.16 4.08
C LEU A 69 -0.72 26.34 3.32
N LEU A 70 -1.41 26.93 2.34
CA LEU A 70 -2.41 26.24 1.55
C LEU A 70 -1.77 25.15 0.69
N LYS A 71 -0.75 25.50 -0.11
CA LYS A 71 -0.04 24.50 -0.92
C LYS A 71 0.66 23.46 -0.08
N LYS A 72 1.23 23.86 1.07
CA LYS A 72 1.84 22.93 2.03
C LYS A 72 0.83 21.89 2.52
N SER A 73 -0.37 22.34 2.91
CA SER A 73 -1.46 21.45 3.34
C SER A 73 -1.90 20.51 2.22
N GLN A 74 -2.18 21.05 1.02
CA GLN A 74 -2.62 20.27 -0.14
C GLN A 74 -1.58 19.23 -0.57
N LEU A 75 -0.30 19.61 -0.63
CA LEU A 75 0.79 18.68 -0.97
C LEU A 75 0.90 17.56 0.07
N THR A 76 0.77 17.89 1.36
CA THR A 76 0.83 16.88 2.44
C THR A 76 -0.33 15.88 2.32
N GLU A 77 -1.55 16.36 2.06
CA GLU A 77 -2.72 15.50 1.85
C GLU A 77 -2.54 14.59 0.64
N LEU A 78 -2.05 15.13 -0.48
CA LEU A 78 -1.80 14.35 -1.70
C LEU A 78 -0.68 13.32 -1.51
N ILE A 79 0.39 13.65 -0.79
CA ILE A 79 1.45 12.69 -0.44
C ILE A 79 0.87 11.55 0.40
N LEU A 80 0.09 11.85 1.44
CA LEU A 80 -0.51 10.82 2.29
C LEU A 80 -1.54 9.96 1.54
N LYS A 81 -2.28 10.56 0.62
CA LYS A 81 -3.24 9.85 -0.24
C LYS A 81 -2.54 8.85 -1.15
N HIS A 82 -1.51 9.29 -1.87
CA HIS A 82 -0.86 8.46 -2.90
C HIS A 82 0.25 7.57 -2.34
N PHE A 83 0.88 7.94 -1.24
CA PHE A 83 1.93 7.19 -0.55
C PHE A 83 1.52 6.89 0.92
N PRO A 84 0.42 6.15 1.13
CA PRO A 84 -0.18 5.96 2.47
C PRO A 84 0.74 5.23 3.45
N PHE A 85 1.72 4.47 2.94
CA PHE A 85 2.70 3.77 3.77
C PHE A 85 3.64 4.71 4.54
N LEU A 86 3.80 5.96 4.11
CA LEU A 86 4.65 6.95 4.79
C LEU A 86 4.14 7.27 6.20
N ALA A 87 2.82 7.28 6.41
CA ALA A 87 2.23 7.53 7.73
C ALA A 87 2.75 6.55 8.80
N ALA A 88 2.91 5.27 8.42
CA ALA A 88 3.46 4.27 9.30
C ALA A 88 4.98 4.43 9.51
N MET A 89 5.71 4.84 8.48
CA MET A 89 7.16 5.03 8.53
C MET A 89 7.56 6.19 9.45
N CYS A 90 6.78 7.27 9.43
CA CYS A 90 7.04 8.47 10.24
C CYS A 90 6.48 8.36 11.67
N TYR A 91 5.63 7.37 11.95
CA TYR A 91 5.10 7.17 13.30
C TYR A 91 6.17 6.71 14.29
N HIS A 92 6.22 7.40 15.44
CA HIS A 92 7.09 7.09 16.57
C HIS A 92 6.20 6.89 17.80
N PRO A 93 5.98 5.65 18.27
CA PRO A 93 5.19 5.46 19.48
C PRO A 93 5.90 6.09 20.68
N PRO A 94 5.18 6.78 21.58
CA PRO A 94 5.78 7.38 22.75
C PRO A 94 6.50 6.32 23.59
N LYS A 95 7.65 6.67 24.17
CA LYS A 95 8.38 5.78 25.06
C LYS A 95 7.49 5.49 26.27
N LYS A 96 7.05 4.24 26.43
CA LYS A 96 6.41 3.79 27.67
C LYS A 96 7.48 3.72 28.75
N GLU A 97 7.58 4.77 29.56
CA GLU A 97 8.35 4.71 30.81
C GLU A 97 7.75 3.61 31.71
N GLY A 98 8.62 2.88 32.39
CA GLY A 98 8.24 1.65 33.09
C GLY A 98 7.09 1.85 34.07
N LYS A 99 6.04 1.04 33.91
CA LYS A 99 4.88 0.85 34.80
C LYS A 99 5.11 1.27 36.27
N LYS A 100 4.35 2.27 36.73
CA LYS A 100 3.68 2.23 38.03
C LYS A 100 2.19 2.56 37.84
N LYS A 101 1.33 1.90 38.62
CA LYS A 101 -0.13 1.96 38.50
C LYS A 101 -0.66 3.35 38.89
N GLY A 102 -0.82 4.22 37.88
CA GLY A 102 -2.05 4.93 37.53
C GLY A 102 -2.67 5.88 38.57
N SER A 103 -2.18 7.12 38.61
CA SER A 103 -3.02 8.28 38.93
C SER A 103 -3.73 8.79 37.67
N GLN A 104 -4.89 9.46 37.78
CA GLN A 104 -5.62 10.03 36.63
C GLN A 104 -4.74 10.97 35.77
N LYS A 105 -3.76 11.65 36.38
CA LYS A 105 -2.81 12.54 35.70
C LYS A 105 -1.85 11.79 34.76
N GLU A 106 -1.44 10.56 35.08
CA GLU A 106 -0.55 9.77 34.23
C GLU A 106 -1.27 9.28 32.96
N GLN A 107 -2.53 8.89 33.07
CA GLN A 107 -3.35 8.48 31.92
C GLN A 107 -3.63 9.64 30.96
N GLN A 108 -3.79 10.86 31.48
CA GLN A 108 -4.00 12.06 30.67
C GLN A 108 -2.71 12.45 29.93
N LYS A 109 -1.56 12.39 30.62
CA LYS A 109 -0.24 12.65 30.03
C LYS A 109 0.15 11.59 28.98
N GLU A 110 -0.21 10.33 29.17
CA GLU A 110 -0.02 9.28 28.15
C GLU A 110 -0.86 9.55 26.90
N LYS A 111 -2.13 9.96 27.03
CA LYS A 111 -2.99 10.34 25.90
C LYS A 111 -2.47 11.57 25.15
N GLU A 112 -2.02 12.59 25.87
CA GLU A 112 -1.41 13.80 25.27
C GLU A 112 -0.13 13.44 24.50
N ASN A 113 0.75 12.61 25.08
CA ASN A 113 1.96 12.13 24.42
C ASN A 113 1.67 11.26 23.18
N GLU A 114 0.64 10.42 23.21
CA GLU A 114 0.20 9.63 22.05
C GLU A 114 -0.35 10.52 20.93
N ALA A 115 -1.20 11.50 21.26
CA ALA A 115 -1.74 12.46 20.31
C ALA A 115 -0.63 13.32 19.68
N GLN A 116 0.32 13.78 20.49
CA GLN A 116 1.47 14.55 20.02
C GLN A 116 2.38 13.71 19.10
N SER A 117 2.65 12.46 19.47
CA SER A 117 3.42 11.54 18.63
C SER A 117 2.73 11.21 17.30
N GLN A 118 1.39 11.16 17.29
CA GLN A 118 0.61 10.99 16.06
C GLN A 118 0.64 12.25 15.19
N ALA A 119 0.53 13.43 15.79
CA ALA A 119 0.61 14.70 15.08
C ALA A 119 2.01 14.92 14.46
N GLU A 120 3.07 14.63 15.21
CA GLU A 120 4.45 14.70 14.74
C GLU A 120 4.76 13.70 13.62
N ALA A 121 4.10 12.54 13.61
CA ALA A 121 4.22 11.55 12.53
C ALA A 121 3.65 12.03 11.19
N LEU A 122 2.67 12.94 11.25
CA LEU A 122 2.05 13.58 10.09
C LEU A 122 2.74 14.91 9.74
N ASN A 123 3.87 15.22 10.38
CA ASN A 123 4.65 16.40 10.06
C ASN A 123 5.16 16.33 8.61
N PRO A 124 4.85 17.33 7.77
CA PRO A 124 5.27 17.33 6.37
C PRO A 124 6.78 17.18 6.18
N SER A 125 7.60 17.72 7.08
CA SER A 125 9.07 17.62 6.99
C SER A 125 9.58 16.19 7.19
N GLU A 126 8.93 15.40 8.04
CA GLU A 126 9.31 14.00 8.24
C GLU A 126 8.79 13.10 7.12
N LEU A 127 7.60 13.41 6.60
CA LEU A 127 7.03 12.71 5.44
C LEU A 127 7.90 12.88 4.19
N ILE A 128 8.36 14.11 3.92
CA ILE A 128 9.19 14.37 2.74
C ILE A 128 10.56 13.71 2.86
N LYS A 129 11.24 13.78 4.02
CA LYS A 129 12.51 13.08 4.24
C LYS A 129 12.39 11.57 4.04
N ALA A 130 11.30 10.97 4.54
CA ALA A 130 11.05 9.55 4.36
C ALA A 130 10.83 9.22 2.87
N LEU A 131 10.08 10.04 2.14
CA LEU A 131 9.87 9.87 0.70
C LEU A 131 11.16 10.07 -0.11
N GLU A 132 11.97 11.09 0.21
CA GLU A 132 13.29 11.33 -0.38
C GLU A 132 14.19 10.10 -0.24
N THR A 133 14.26 9.52 0.97
CA THR A 133 15.02 8.31 1.26
C THR A 133 14.59 7.15 0.34
N LEU A 134 13.28 6.96 0.15
CA LEU A 134 12.77 5.88 -0.69
C LEU A 134 13.01 6.13 -2.19
N VAL A 135 12.79 7.35 -2.67
CA VAL A 135 12.95 7.70 -4.09
C VAL A 135 14.43 7.66 -4.50
N ASN A 136 15.34 8.11 -3.64
CA ASN A 136 16.78 7.99 -3.86
C ASN A 136 17.22 6.53 -3.91
N GLN A 137 16.75 5.71 -2.97
CA GLN A 137 17.02 4.27 -3.02
C GLN A 137 16.45 3.62 -4.30
N LEU A 138 15.23 3.99 -4.71
CA LEU A 138 14.60 3.45 -5.91
C LEU A 138 15.44 3.79 -7.15
N HIS A 139 15.91 5.03 -7.26
CA HIS A 139 16.81 5.46 -8.32
C HIS A 139 18.10 4.64 -8.33
N ASN A 140 18.76 4.51 -7.18
CA ASN A 140 20.02 3.77 -7.04
C ASN A 140 19.87 2.27 -7.35
N LEU A 141 18.81 1.63 -6.86
CA LEU A 141 18.53 0.22 -7.14
C LEU A 141 18.19 0.01 -8.62
N ARG A 142 17.35 0.86 -9.21
CA ARG A 142 17.01 0.75 -10.63
C ARG A 142 18.27 0.83 -11.49
N ASN A 143 19.13 1.82 -11.26
CA ASN A 143 20.39 1.96 -12.02
C ASN A 143 21.28 0.73 -11.84
N TYR A 144 21.42 0.26 -10.60
CA TYR A 144 22.20 -0.94 -10.33
C TYR A 144 21.68 -2.17 -11.09
N TYR A 145 20.37 -2.41 -11.09
CA TYR A 145 19.79 -3.59 -11.72
C TYR A 145 19.60 -3.48 -13.24
N SER A 146 19.53 -2.26 -13.79
CA SER A 146 19.35 -2.03 -15.24
C SER A 146 20.66 -2.04 -16.04
N HIS A 147 21.81 -1.85 -15.39
CA HIS A 147 23.11 -1.80 -16.07
C HIS A 147 23.97 -3.03 -15.75
N TYR A 148 24.71 -3.54 -16.75
CA TYR A 148 25.54 -4.74 -16.57
C TYR A 148 26.69 -4.51 -15.55
N LYS A 149 27.42 -3.39 -15.67
CA LYS A 149 28.53 -3.00 -14.78
C LYS A 149 28.18 -1.71 -14.03
N HIS A 150 27.40 -1.84 -12.96
CA HIS A 150 27.14 -0.73 -12.05
C HIS A 150 27.57 -1.12 -10.64
N LYS A 151 28.16 -0.17 -9.90
CA LYS A 151 28.55 -0.40 -8.51
C LYS A 151 27.29 -0.70 -7.70
N LYS A 152 27.39 -1.71 -6.82
CA LYS A 152 26.35 -2.02 -5.85
C LYS A 152 26.13 -0.79 -4.96
N PRO A 153 24.91 -0.24 -4.88
CA PRO A 153 24.64 0.94 -4.10
C PRO A 153 24.66 0.59 -2.62
N ASP A 154 25.05 1.55 -1.79
CA ASP A 154 24.84 1.45 -0.36
C ASP A 154 23.35 1.66 -0.05
N ALA A 155 22.88 1.09 1.07
CA ALA A 155 21.53 1.34 1.53
C ALA A 155 21.44 2.75 2.13
N GLU A 156 20.40 3.49 1.77
CA GLU A 156 20.12 4.80 2.34
C GLU A 156 19.95 4.71 3.86
N LYS A 157 20.32 5.79 4.55
CA LYS A 157 20.23 5.82 6.01
C LYS A 157 18.78 5.61 6.47
N ASP A 158 18.59 4.82 7.53
CA ASP A 158 17.29 4.54 8.14
C ASP A 158 16.27 3.82 7.23
N ILE A 159 16.62 3.43 6.01
CA ILE A 159 15.66 2.80 5.08
C ILE A 159 15.04 1.53 5.64
N PHE A 160 15.84 0.63 6.21
CA PHE A 160 15.34 -0.61 6.79
C PHE A 160 14.43 -0.36 8.00
N LYS A 161 14.71 0.69 8.79
CA LYS A 161 13.84 1.12 9.89
C LYS A 161 12.47 1.55 9.36
N HIS A 162 12.43 2.34 8.30
CA HIS A 162 11.19 2.74 7.64
C HIS A 162 10.44 1.54 7.07
N LEU A 163 11.11 0.66 6.32
CA LEU A 163 10.50 -0.54 5.74
C LEU A 163 9.88 -1.43 6.81
N TYR A 164 10.58 -1.65 7.91
CA TYR A 164 10.06 -2.46 9.01
C TYR A 164 8.84 -1.84 9.71
N LYS A 165 8.78 -0.51 9.83
CA LYS A 165 7.58 0.17 10.36
C LYS A 165 6.39 0.02 9.43
N ALA A 166 6.60 0.18 8.11
CA ALA A 166 5.56 -0.05 7.11
C ALA A 166 5.08 -1.51 7.10
N PHE A 167 6.01 -2.46 7.24
CA PHE A 167 5.69 -3.88 7.36
C PHE A 167 4.86 -4.19 8.62
N ASP A 168 5.23 -3.64 9.77
CA ASP A 168 4.45 -3.83 11.00
C ASP A 168 3.04 -3.20 10.91
N ALA A 169 2.90 -2.07 10.21
CA ALA A 169 1.61 -1.49 9.92
C ALA A 169 0.78 -2.40 8.99
N SER A 170 1.37 -2.87 7.89
CA SER A 170 0.74 -3.86 6.99
C SER A 170 0.25 -5.08 7.77
N LEU A 171 1.09 -5.63 8.64
CA LEU A 171 0.75 -6.78 9.48
C LEU A 171 -0.43 -6.51 10.40
N ARG A 172 -0.52 -5.33 11.00
CA ARG A 172 -1.65 -4.93 11.85
C ARG A 172 -2.93 -4.76 11.04
N MET A 173 -2.86 -4.10 9.89
CA MET A 173 -4.01 -3.88 9.00
C MET A 173 -4.58 -5.21 8.53
N VAL A 174 -3.74 -6.11 8.03
CA VAL A 174 -4.18 -7.45 7.58
C VAL A 174 -4.77 -8.25 8.74
N LYS A 175 -4.21 -8.17 9.96
CA LYS A 175 -4.82 -8.84 11.13
C LYS A 175 -6.22 -8.31 11.46
N GLU A 176 -6.44 -6.99 11.32
CA GLU A 176 -7.76 -6.40 11.54
C GLU A 176 -8.73 -6.80 10.43
N ASP A 177 -8.28 -6.79 9.17
CA ASP A 177 -9.02 -7.24 8.00
C ASP A 177 -9.53 -8.69 8.19
N TYR A 178 -8.71 -9.57 8.78
CA TYR A 178 -9.03 -10.98 9.03
C TYR A 178 -9.59 -11.30 10.42
N LYS A 179 -9.91 -10.29 11.25
CA LYS A 179 -10.34 -10.50 12.65
C LYS A 179 -11.68 -11.22 12.79
N ALA A 180 -12.59 -10.99 11.83
CA ALA A 180 -13.90 -11.65 11.79
C ALA A 180 -13.87 -13.01 11.06
N HIS A 181 -12.76 -13.39 10.44
CA HIS A 181 -12.66 -14.64 9.67
C HIS A 181 -12.36 -15.84 10.59
N PHE A 182 -13.33 -16.76 10.71
CA PHE A 182 -13.21 -17.96 11.55
C PHE A 182 -12.14 -18.96 11.07
N THR A 183 -11.74 -18.92 9.79
CA THR A 183 -10.74 -19.83 9.22
C THR A 183 -9.31 -19.40 9.52
N VAL A 184 -9.08 -18.14 9.89
CA VAL A 184 -7.75 -17.57 10.10
C VAL A 184 -7.45 -17.50 11.58
N ASN A 185 -6.43 -18.23 12.02
CA ASN A 185 -5.95 -18.12 13.38
C ASN A 185 -4.92 -16.99 13.47
N LEU A 186 -5.33 -15.83 13.99
CA LEU A 186 -4.48 -14.62 14.12
C LEU A 186 -3.15 -14.88 14.84
N THR A 187 -3.10 -15.86 15.74
CA THR A 187 -1.89 -16.19 16.51
C THR A 187 -0.97 -17.13 15.73
N ARG A 188 -1.53 -18.19 15.13
CA ARG A 188 -0.77 -19.24 14.45
C ARG A 188 -0.33 -18.81 13.05
N ASP A 189 -1.27 -18.26 12.27
CA ASP A 189 -1.08 -18.02 10.84
C ASP A 189 -0.27 -16.75 10.55
N PHE A 190 -0.03 -15.91 11.57
CA PHE A 190 0.87 -14.74 11.50
C PHE A 190 2.15 -14.90 12.34
N ALA A 191 2.35 -16.05 13.01
CA ALA A 191 3.46 -16.25 13.93
C ALA A 191 4.84 -16.04 13.29
N HIS A 192 4.99 -16.40 12.01
CA HIS A 192 6.23 -16.25 11.24
C HIS A 192 6.49 -14.83 10.74
N LEU A 193 5.48 -13.96 10.77
CA LEU A 193 5.58 -12.56 10.36
C LEU A 193 5.87 -11.62 11.55
N ASN A 194 5.69 -12.09 12.78
CA ASN A 194 6.05 -11.32 13.96
C ASN A 194 7.58 -11.21 14.08
N ARG A 195 8.14 -10.01 13.98
CA ARG A 195 9.60 -9.79 14.04
C ARG A 195 10.20 -10.04 15.41
N LYS A 196 9.47 -9.67 16.46
CA LYS A 196 9.88 -9.80 17.86
C LYS A 196 9.00 -10.81 18.59
N GLY A 197 9.63 -11.65 19.42
CA GLY A 197 8.94 -12.52 20.36
C GLY A 197 8.42 -11.79 21.59
N LYS A 198 7.78 -12.53 22.51
CA LYS A 198 7.22 -11.99 23.77
C LYS A 198 8.25 -11.22 24.61
N ASN A 199 9.52 -11.62 24.56
CA ASN A 199 10.61 -11.03 25.33
C ASN A 199 11.41 -9.95 24.56
N LYS A 200 10.85 -9.39 23.48
CA LYS A 200 11.52 -8.45 22.56
C LYS A 200 12.78 -8.99 21.86
N GLN A 201 13.06 -10.29 21.98
CA GLN A 201 14.10 -10.99 21.22
C GLN A 201 13.66 -11.18 19.77
N ASP A 202 14.64 -11.27 18.86
CA ASP A 202 14.40 -11.54 17.45
C ASP A 202 13.75 -12.91 17.27
N ASN A 203 12.67 -12.95 16.48
CA ASN A 203 11.97 -14.19 16.22
C ASN A 203 12.72 -14.98 15.14
N PRO A 204 13.22 -16.20 15.43
CA PRO A 204 13.93 -17.01 14.44
C PRO A 204 13.05 -17.38 13.24
N LYS A 205 11.72 -17.44 13.42
CA LYS A 205 10.77 -17.71 12.32
C LYS A 205 10.67 -16.57 11.31
N PHE A 206 11.10 -15.36 11.70
CA PHE A 206 11.11 -14.19 10.83
C PHE A 206 12.39 -14.09 9.97
N ASP A 207 13.41 -14.91 10.24
CA ASP A 207 14.73 -14.75 9.61
C ASP A 207 14.68 -14.81 8.08
N ARG A 208 13.79 -15.65 7.51
CA ARG A 208 13.52 -15.72 6.06
C ARG A 208 13.03 -14.39 5.46
N TYR A 209 12.29 -13.61 6.25
CA TYR A 209 11.65 -12.37 5.82
C TYR A 209 12.41 -11.12 6.30
N ARG A 210 13.60 -11.30 6.88
CA ARG A 210 14.51 -10.21 7.22
C ARG A 210 14.83 -9.40 5.97
N PHE A 211 14.81 -8.07 6.08
CA PHE A 211 15.00 -7.17 4.94
C PHE A 211 16.46 -6.86 4.61
N GLU A 212 17.36 -7.05 5.57
CA GLU A 212 18.76 -6.66 5.46
C GLU A 212 19.69 -7.82 5.85
N LYS A 213 20.78 -7.95 5.09
CA LYS A 213 21.93 -8.77 5.43
C LYS A 213 23.20 -8.05 4.96
N ASP A 214 24.20 -7.94 5.83
CA ASP A 214 25.49 -7.31 5.53
C ASP A 214 25.36 -5.87 4.98
N GLY A 215 24.46 -5.07 5.56
CA GLY A 215 24.24 -3.68 5.13
C GLY A 215 23.42 -3.51 3.84
N PHE A 216 22.89 -4.59 3.28
CA PHE A 216 22.19 -4.55 2.00
C PHE A 216 20.90 -5.37 1.98
N PHE A 217 20.05 -5.09 1.00
CA PHE A 217 18.78 -5.77 0.81
C PHE A 217 18.94 -7.29 0.63
N THR A 218 18.12 -8.04 1.37
CA THR A 218 17.82 -9.45 1.07
C THR A 218 16.80 -9.53 -0.07
N GLU A 219 16.50 -10.74 -0.55
CA GLU A 219 15.40 -10.96 -1.52
C GLU A 219 14.06 -10.48 -0.98
N SER A 220 13.73 -10.84 0.27
CA SER A 220 12.49 -10.40 0.95
C SER A 220 12.46 -8.88 1.16
N GLY A 221 13.59 -8.26 1.50
CA GLY A 221 13.68 -6.81 1.67
C GLY A 221 13.49 -6.05 0.37
N LEU A 222 14.15 -6.49 -0.70
CA LEU A 222 14.03 -5.86 -2.01
C LEU A 222 12.63 -6.03 -2.59
N LEU A 223 12.02 -7.20 -2.36
CA LEU A 223 10.65 -7.51 -2.76
C LEU A 223 9.65 -6.58 -2.06
N PHE A 224 9.75 -6.46 -0.73
CA PHE A 224 8.89 -5.54 0.03
C PHE A 224 9.09 -4.08 -0.38
N PHE A 225 10.36 -3.64 -0.54
CA PHE A 225 10.67 -2.29 -1.01
C PHE A 225 10.06 -1.99 -2.38
N THR A 226 10.23 -2.91 -3.34
CA THR A 226 9.71 -2.71 -4.71
C THR A 226 8.18 -2.68 -4.70
N ASN A 227 7.53 -3.56 -3.93
CA ASN A 227 6.07 -3.61 -3.80
C ASN A 227 5.44 -2.32 -3.27
N LEU A 228 6.17 -1.47 -2.53
CA LEU A 228 5.66 -0.16 -2.11
C LEU A 228 5.28 0.72 -3.31
N PHE A 229 5.87 0.49 -4.47
CA PHE A 229 5.70 1.30 -5.68
C PHE A 229 4.99 0.58 -6.82
N LEU A 230 4.45 -0.62 -6.58
CA LEU A 230 3.76 -1.42 -7.58
C LEU A 230 2.25 -1.41 -7.39
N ASP A 231 1.53 -1.64 -8.50
CA ASP A 231 0.14 -2.07 -8.43
C ASP A 231 0.05 -3.46 -7.78
N LYS A 232 -1.09 -3.79 -7.16
CA LYS A 232 -1.32 -5.07 -6.48
C LYS A 232 -1.11 -6.25 -7.42
N ARG A 233 -1.47 -6.11 -8.70
CA ARG A 233 -1.29 -7.16 -9.73
C ARG A 233 0.20 -7.45 -9.96
N ASP A 234 0.98 -6.42 -10.22
CA ASP A 234 2.42 -6.56 -10.46
C ASP A 234 3.13 -7.05 -9.20
N ALA A 235 2.78 -6.52 -8.02
CA ALA A 235 3.32 -6.96 -6.74
C ALA A 235 3.04 -8.45 -6.47
N TYR A 236 1.80 -8.90 -6.73
CA TYR A 236 1.44 -10.32 -6.60
C TYR A 236 2.19 -11.19 -7.59
N TRP A 237 2.27 -10.76 -8.86
CA TRP A 237 3.00 -11.49 -9.89
C TRP A 237 4.50 -11.61 -9.53
N MET A 238 5.11 -10.54 -9.02
CA MET A 238 6.50 -10.51 -8.54
C MET A 238 6.73 -11.50 -7.40
N LEU A 239 5.86 -11.48 -6.37
CA LEU A 239 5.92 -12.38 -5.22
C LEU A 239 5.92 -13.85 -5.66
N LYS A 240 5.07 -14.22 -6.63
CA LYS A 240 4.98 -15.61 -7.10
C LYS A 240 6.23 -16.14 -7.81
N LYS A 241 7.19 -15.27 -8.16
CA LYS A 241 8.46 -15.66 -8.80
C LYS A 241 9.65 -15.73 -7.83
N VAL A 242 9.46 -15.46 -6.54
CA VAL A 242 10.52 -15.49 -5.52
C VAL A 242 10.31 -16.63 -4.52
N SER A 243 11.41 -17.25 -4.07
CA SER A 243 11.36 -18.36 -3.13
C SER A 243 10.69 -17.95 -1.80
N GLY A 244 9.68 -18.71 -1.38
CA GLY A 244 8.96 -18.46 -0.11
C GLY A 244 7.64 -17.73 -0.24
N PHE A 245 7.33 -17.24 -1.43
CA PHE A 245 6.08 -16.54 -1.73
C PHE A 245 5.25 -17.24 -2.83
N LYS A 246 5.84 -18.24 -3.51
CA LYS A 246 5.20 -19.03 -4.56
C LYS A 246 3.99 -19.83 -4.06
N ALA A 247 4.15 -20.53 -2.94
CA ALA A 247 3.11 -21.40 -2.39
C ALA A 247 1.92 -20.58 -1.85
N SER A 248 0.71 -21.11 -2.00
CA SER A 248 -0.54 -20.54 -1.50
C SER A 248 -1.46 -21.60 -0.88
N HIS A 249 -0.90 -22.77 -0.55
CA HIS A 249 -1.67 -23.91 -0.05
C HIS A 249 -2.01 -23.73 1.43
N LYS A 250 -1.14 -23.06 2.18
CA LYS A 250 -1.35 -22.80 3.61
C LYS A 250 -1.86 -21.39 3.85
N GLN A 251 -2.72 -21.21 4.84
CA GLN A 251 -3.22 -19.89 5.22
C GLN A 251 -2.08 -18.95 5.61
N SER A 252 -1.05 -19.45 6.29
CA SER A 252 0.14 -18.67 6.63
C SER A 252 0.88 -18.10 5.42
N GLU A 253 0.90 -18.81 4.29
CA GLU A 253 1.53 -18.36 3.04
C GLU A 253 0.68 -17.29 2.33
N LYS A 254 -0.65 -17.44 2.38
CA LYS A 254 -1.60 -16.42 1.91
C LYS A 254 -1.43 -15.13 2.72
N MET A 255 -1.37 -15.24 4.05
CA MET A 255 -1.13 -14.08 4.94
C MET A 255 0.20 -13.39 4.67
N THR A 256 1.27 -14.15 4.38
CA THR A 256 2.55 -13.55 3.95
C THR A 256 2.35 -12.69 2.71
N THR A 257 1.65 -13.21 1.70
CA THR A 257 1.44 -12.52 0.42
C THR A 257 0.63 -11.24 0.63
N GLU A 258 -0.46 -11.30 1.41
CA GLU A 258 -1.29 -10.13 1.73
C GLU A 258 -0.51 -9.05 2.47
N VAL A 259 0.29 -9.43 3.48
CA VAL A 259 1.11 -8.45 4.23
C VAL A 259 2.16 -7.79 3.36
N PHE A 260 2.76 -8.52 2.41
CA PHE A 260 3.76 -7.97 1.49
C PHE A 260 3.16 -7.08 0.38
N CYS A 261 1.84 -7.10 0.18
CA CYS A 261 1.13 -6.28 -0.81
C CYS A 261 0.26 -5.17 -0.19
N ARG A 262 0.10 -5.12 1.14
CA ARG A 262 -0.87 -4.22 1.79
C ARG A 262 -0.46 -2.76 1.71
N SER A 263 0.80 -2.44 2.00
CA SER A 263 1.35 -1.10 1.89
C SER A 263 1.91 -0.88 0.48
N ARG A 264 1.25 -0.02 -0.30
CA ARG A 264 1.59 0.27 -1.69
C ARG A 264 1.18 1.67 -2.10
N ILE A 265 1.74 2.14 -3.21
CA ILE A 265 1.35 3.37 -3.88
C ILE A 265 -0.08 3.25 -4.40
N LEU A 266 -0.85 4.32 -4.27
CA LEU A 266 -2.17 4.44 -4.91
C LEU A 266 -2.00 5.26 -6.18
N LEU A 267 -2.16 4.60 -7.32
CA LEU A 267 -2.01 5.26 -8.60
C LEU A 267 -3.17 6.23 -8.83
N PRO A 268 -2.94 7.37 -9.51
CA PRO A 268 -4.01 8.23 -9.98
C PRO A 268 -5.03 7.45 -10.80
N LYS A 269 -6.31 7.50 -10.41
CA LYS A 269 -7.38 6.82 -11.15
C LYS A 269 -7.62 7.51 -12.48
N LEU A 270 -7.69 6.73 -13.55
CA LEU A 270 -8.22 7.19 -14.83
C LEU A 270 -9.69 7.59 -14.62
N ARG A 271 -10.00 8.88 -14.81
CA ARG A 271 -11.39 9.31 -14.90
C ARG A 271 -11.90 8.90 -16.27
N LEU A 272 -12.58 7.77 -16.34
CA LEU A 272 -13.34 7.41 -17.54
C LEU A 272 -14.50 8.38 -17.63
N GLU A 273 -14.66 9.03 -18.78
CA GLU A 273 -15.88 9.78 -19.06
C GLU A 273 -17.02 8.80 -19.15
N SER A 274 -17.93 8.90 -18.19
CA SER A 274 -19.14 8.09 -18.18
C SER A 274 -19.98 8.46 -19.41
N ARG A 275 -20.13 7.53 -20.35
CA ARG A 275 -21.15 7.63 -21.38
C ARG A 275 -22.48 7.36 -20.73
N TYR A 276 -23.35 8.36 -20.73
CA TYR A 276 -24.62 8.31 -20.04
C TYR A 276 -25.75 7.87 -20.98
N ASP A 277 -25.69 6.63 -21.46
CA ASP A 277 -26.80 6.03 -22.22
C ASP A 277 -27.73 5.20 -21.31
N HIS A 278 -28.91 4.85 -21.84
CA HIS A 278 -29.89 4.01 -21.15
C HIS A 278 -29.31 2.63 -20.80
N ASN A 279 -28.48 2.07 -21.68
CA ASN A 279 -27.90 0.73 -21.49
C ASN A 279 -26.93 0.71 -20.31
N GLN A 280 -26.04 1.70 -20.19
CA GLN A 280 -25.12 1.85 -19.08
C GLN A 280 -25.88 2.07 -17.78
N MET A 281 -26.93 2.89 -17.78
CA MET A 281 -27.76 3.07 -16.58
C MET A 281 -28.42 1.75 -16.15
N LEU A 282 -28.96 0.97 -17.08
CA LEU A 282 -29.55 -0.33 -16.79
C LEU A 282 -28.51 -1.31 -16.24
N LEU A 283 -27.32 -1.38 -16.83
CA LEU A 283 -26.21 -2.20 -16.35
C LEU A 283 -25.77 -1.78 -14.94
N ASP A 284 -25.67 -0.49 -14.67
CA ASP A 284 -25.32 0.04 -13.36
C ASP A 284 -26.39 -0.33 -12.31
N MET A 285 -27.68 -0.20 -12.64
CA MET A 285 -28.78 -0.57 -11.74
C MET A 285 -28.80 -2.09 -11.47
N LEU A 286 -28.63 -2.92 -12.51
CA LEU A 286 -28.55 -4.37 -12.38
C LEU A 286 -27.36 -4.79 -11.53
N SER A 287 -26.19 -4.18 -11.75
CA SER A 287 -24.98 -4.43 -10.95
C SER A 287 -25.15 -3.97 -9.50
N GLU A 288 -25.90 -2.91 -9.24
CA GLU A 288 -26.18 -2.51 -7.86
C GLU A 288 -27.13 -3.51 -7.19
N LEU A 289 -28.17 -3.96 -7.90
CA LEU A 289 -29.15 -4.93 -7.40
C LEU A 289 -28.52 -6.29 -7.05
N SER A 290 -27.51 -6.73 -7.80
CA SER A 290 -26.80 -8.00 -7.52
C SER A 290 -25.93 -7.95 -6.25
N ARG A 291 -25.58 -6.76 -5.76
CA ARG A 291 -24.75 -6.56 -4.55
C ARG A 291 -25.59 -6.53 -3.27
N CYS A 292 -25.01 -7.00 -2.17
CA CYS A 292 -25.62 -6.96 -0.83
C CYS A 292 -25.46 -5.56 -0.19
N PRO A 293 -26.53 -4.95 0.37
CA PRO A 293 -26.39 -3.76 1.20
C PRO A 293 -25.44 -3.99 2.38
N LYS A 294 -24.47 -3.09 2.61
CA LYS A 294 -23.48 -3.22 3.69
C LYS A 294 -24.09 -3.48 5.07
N LEU A 295 -25.16 -2.76 5.42
CA LEU A 295 -25.88 -2.94 6.69
C LEU A 295 -26.45 -4.35 6.89
N LEU A 296 -26.85 -5.01 5.79
CA LEU A 296 -27.30 -6.39 5.82
C LEU A 296 -26.10 -7.33 5.90
N TYR A 297 -25.10 -7.13 5.02
CA TYR A 297 -23.92 -7.98 4.93
C TYR A 297 -23.20 -8.13 6.28
N GLU A 298 -23.05 -7.04 7.04
CA GLU A 298 -22.42 -7.06 8.36
C GLU A 298 -23.16 -7.94 9.39
N LYS A 299 -24.47 -8.15 9.21
CA LYS A 299 -25.33 -8.95 10.09
C LYS A 299 -25.51 -10.39 9.62
N LEU A 300 -25.07 -10.74 8.41
CA LEU A 300 -25.19 -12.09 7.87
C LEU A 300 -24.26 -13.08 8.60
N SER A 301 -24.67 -14.35 8.62
CA SER A 301 -23.77 -15.46 8.96
C SER A 301 -22.69 -15.60 7.88
N GLU A 302 -21.52 -16.16 8.21
CA GLU A 302 -20.42 -16.32 7.25
C GLU A 302 -20.77 -17.24 6.07
N GLU A 303 -21.60 -18.27 6.30
CA GLU A 303 -22.13 -19.12 5.23
C GLU A 303 -22.88 -18.27 4.19
N ASN A 304 -23.67 -17.30 4.66
CA ASN A 304 -24.39 -16.39 3.78
C ASN A 304 -23.50 -15.29 3.19
N LYS A 305 -22.47 -14.84 3.90
CA LYS A 305 -21.49 -13.89 3.36
C LYS A 305 -20.69 -14.49 2.20
N LYS A 306 -20.40 -15.80 2.23
CA LYS A 306 -19.73 -16.51 1.12
C LYS A 306 -20.51 -16.46 -0.18
N HIS A 307 -21.84 -16.36 -0.17
CA HIS A 307 -22.62 -16.23 -1.41
C HIS A 307 -22.36 -14.92 -2.16
N PHE A 308 -21.87 -13.91 -1.45
CA PHE A 308 -21.47 -12.65 -2.08
C PHE A 308 -20.00 -12.64 -2.46
N GLN A 309 -19.22 -13.66 -2.09
CA GLN A 309 -17.82 -13.78 -2.48
C GLN A 309 -17.72 -14.35 -3.90
N VAL A 310 -17.10 -13.60 -4.79
CA VAL A 310 -16.76 -13.95 -6.16
C VAL A 310 -15.48 -14.74 -6.12
N GLU A 311 -15.49 -15.94 -6.69
CA GLU A 311 -14.25 -16.67 -6.94
C GLU A 311 -13.47 -15.87 -7.98
N ALA A 312 -12.26 -15.42 -7.62
CA ALA A 312 -11.38 -14.70 -8.53
C ALA A 312 -10.89 -15.64 -9.65
N ASP A 313 -11.78 -15.92 -10.62
CA ASP A 313 -11.45 -16.55 -11.88
C ASP A 313 -10.67 -15.55 -12.71
N GLY A 314 -9.35 -15.49 -12.44
CA GLY A 314 -8.19 -14.98 -13.19
C GLY A 314 -8.28 -13.85 -14.23
N PHE A 315 -9.42 -13.21 -14.48
CA PHE A 315 -9.68 -12.45 -15.70
C PHE A 315 -10.76 -11.37 -15.60
N LEU A 316 -11.27 -11.03 -14.41
CA LEU A 316 -12.22 -9.91 -14.27
C LEU A 316 -11.58 -8.66 -13.69
N ASP A 317 -11.70 -7.59 -14.45
CA ASP A 317 -11.21 -6.24 -14.21
C ASP A 317 -11.58 -5.70 -12.81
N GLU A 318 -10.58 -5.29 -12.04
CA GLU A 318 -10.78 -4.64 -10.74
C GLU A 318 -10.11 -3.26 -10.71
N ILE A 319 -10.73 -2.28 -11.36
CA ILE A 319 -10.32 -0.87 -11.29
C ILE A 319 -10.90 -0.14 -10.06
N GLU A 320 -11.89 -0.68 -9.33
CA GLU A 320 -12.67 0.22 -8.48
C GLU A 320 -12.24 0.42 -7.02
N GLU A 321 -11.78 -0.57 -6.24
CA GLU A 321 -11.42 -0.30 -4.82
C GLU A 321 -10.18 -1.07 -4.33
N GLU A 322 -9.01 -0.50 -4.58
CA GLU A 322 -7.69 -1.09 -4.27
C GLU A 322 -7.39 -1.32 -2.78
N GLN A 323 -8.19 -0.78 -1.86
CA GLN A 323 -7.91 -0.85 -0.41
C GLN A 323 -8.87 -1.72 0.40
N ASN A 324 -9.93 -2.25 -0.21
CA ASN A 324 -10.92 -3.06 0.51
C ASN A 324 -10.42 -4.52 0.65
N PRO A 325 -10.25 -5.06 1.87
CA PRO A 325 -9.94 -6.47 2.09
C PRO A 325 -11.08 -7.42 1.70
N PHE A 326 -12.30 -6.89 1.54
CA PHE A 326 -13.47 -7.63 1.06
C PHE A 326 -13.59 -7.61 -0.47
N LYS A 327 -12.46 -7.58 -1.19
CA LYS A 327 -12.39 -7.43 -2.67
C LYS A 327 -13.23 -8.45 -3.43
N ASP A 328 -13.39 -9.63 -2.85
CA ASP A 328 -14.18 -10.69 -3.48
C ASP A 328 -15.68 -10.50 -3.21
N ALA A 329 -16.12 -9.59 -2.34
CA ALA A 329 -17.52 -9.51 -1.91
C ALA A 329 -18.34 -8.47 -2.68
N LEU A 330 -19.43 -8.90 -3.33
CA LEU A 330 -20.44 -8.04 -3.96
C LEU A 330 -21.23 -7.26 -2.91
N ILE A 331 -20.68 -6.13 -2.44
CA ILE A 331 -21.27 -5.28 -1.38
C ILE A 331 -21.54 -3.86 -1.91
N ARG A 332 -22.64 -3.25 -1.46
CA ARG A 332 -22.97 -1.84 -1.73
C ARG A 332 -22.39 -0.94 -0.65
N HIS A 333 -21.67 0.10 -1.05
CA HIS A 333 -21.00 1.03 -0.13
C HIS A 333 -21.84 2.26 0.24
N GLN A 334 -22.61 2.76 -0.72
CA GLN A 334 -23.47 3.94 -0.58
C GLN A 334 -24.83 3.67 -1.20
N ASP A 335 -25.87 4.34 -0.73
CA ASP A 335 -27.18 4.25 -1.36
C ASP A 335 -27.19 5.07 -2.67
N ARG A 336 -27.14 4.35 -3.79
CA ARG A 336 -27.19 4.93 -5.13
C ARG A 336 -28.61 5.10 -5.67
N PHE A 337 -29.64 4.72 -4.92
CA PHE A 337 -31.02 4.83 -5.37
C PHE A 337 -31.41 6.28 -5.73
N PRO A 338 -31.11 7.32 -4.91
CA PRO A 338 -31.44 8.70 -5.28
C PRO A 338 -30.80 9.13 -6.61
N TYR A 339 -29.54 8.73 -6.83
CA TYR A 339 -28.83 8.98 -8.08
C TYR A 339 -29.53 8.29 -9.27
N PHE A 340 -29.89 7.01 -9.14
CA PHE A 340 -30.58 6.28 -10.21
C PHE A 340 -31.97 6.84 -10.50
N ALA A 341 -32.74 7.20 -9.48
CA ALA A 341 -34.08 7.74 -9.65
C ALA A 341 -34.06 9.07 -10.42
N LEU A 342 -33.22 10.02 -9.99
CA LEU A 342 -33.08 11.32 -10.67
C LEU A 342 -32.61 11.13 -12.11
N ARG A 343 -31.57 10.32 -12.30
CA ARG A 343 -30.99 10.10 -13.61
C ARG A 343 -31.93 9.38 -14.57
N TYR A 344 -32.76 8.46 -14.07
CA TYR A 344 -33.79 7.80 -14.87
C TYR A 344 -34.85 8.80 -15.35
N LEU A 345 -35.24 9.75 -14.50
CA LEU A 345 -36.21 10.80 -14.87
C LEU A 345 -35.63 11.73 -15.93
N ASP A 346 -34.35 12.12 -15.78
CA ASP A 346 -33.64 12.94 -16.76
C ASP A 346 -33.48 12.24 -18.12
N LEU A 347 -33.00 10.99 -18.13
CA LEU A 347 -32.78 10.22 -19.37
C LEU A 347 -34.07 9.88 -20.13
N ASN A 348 -35.20 9.83 -19.43
CA ASN A 348 -36.50 9.57 -20.04
C ASN A 348 -37.33 10.84 -20.26
N GLU A 349 -36.73 12.04 -20.04
CA GLU A 349 -37.40 13.33 -20.19
C GLU A 349 -38.78 13.38 -19.49
N SER A 350 -38.84 12.76 -18.30
CA SER A 350 -40.11 12.52 -17.61
C SER A 350 -40.79 13.79 -17.11
N PHE A 351 -40.03 14.90 -17.02
CA PHE A 351 -40.55 16.22 -16.73
C PHE A 351 -40.34 17.13 -17.93
N LYS A 352 -41.42 17.79 -18.36
CA LYS A 352 -41.34 18.89 -19.32
C LYS A 352 -41.01 20.17 -18.55
N SER A 353 -40.05 20.93 -19.06
CA SER A 353 -39.71 22.26 -18.56
C SER A 353 -40.82 23.27 -18.83
#